data_AF-A0A4Y5FQE0-F1
#
_entry.id   AF-A0A4Y5FQE0-F1
#
_cell.length_a   1.000
_cell.length_b   1.000
_cell.length_c   1.000
_cell.angle_alpha   90.00
_cell.angle_beta   90.00
_cell.angle_gamma   90.00
#
_symmetry.space_group_name_H-M   'P 1'
#
loop_
_entity.id
_entity.type
_entity.pdbx_description
1 polymer ?
#
loop_
_entity_poly.entity_id
_entity_poly.type
_entity_poly.pdbx_seq_one_letter_code
_entity_poly.pdbx_strand_id
1 'polypeptide(L)'
;MNPKYLKYADGHLVINSATVEQLETLGILKNNIKVIYNPVSSQKIKKQGTEQENLIKIGYVGRLMLGPQKNLSTLFKVVAALAVEKNRASYCWFW
;
A
#
# COMPACT_ATOMS: atom_id res chain seq x y z
N MET A 1 9.68 4.79 -21.64
CA MET A 1 10.90 5.54 -21.24
C MET A 1 12.07 4.58 -21.20
N ASN A 2 13.25 4.96 -21.70
CA ASN A 2 14.42 4.09 -21.67
C ASN A 2 15.30 4.45 -20.45
N PRO A 3 15.51 3.53 -19.48
CA PRO A 3 16.25 3.81 -18.25
C PRO A 3 17.69 4.29 -18.48
N LYS A 4 18.28 3.95 -19.64
CA LYS A 4 19.65 4.37 -19.99
C LYS A 4 19.83 5.88 -20.04
N TYR A 5 18.74 6.64 -20.20
CA TYR A 5 18.79 8.10 -20.26
C TYR A 5 18.72 8.77 -18.88
N LEU A 6 18.40 8.03 -17.82
CA LEU A 6 18.26 8.59 -16.47
C LEU A 6 19.57 9.22 -15.97
N LYS A 7 20.72 8.58 -16.24
CA LYS A 7 22.04 9.06 -15.81
C LYS A 7 22.47 10.42 -16.37
N TYR A 8 21.76 10.95 -17.37
CA TYR A 8 22.09 12.24 -17.97
C TYR A 8 21.37 13.42 -17.29
N ALA A 9 20.48 13.16 -16.33
CA ALA A 9 19.88 14.22 -15.54
C ALA A 9 20.86 14.73 -14.48
N ASP A 10 20.84 16.04 -14.22
CA ASP A 10 21.67 16.66 -13.17
C ASP A 10 21.27 16.17 -11.77
N GLY A 11 20.00 15.81 -11.60
CA GLY A 11 19.48 15.24 -10.38
C GLY A 11 18.12 14.59 -10.54
N HIS A 12 17.73 13.82 -9.53
CA HIS A 12 16.50 13.02 -9.52
C HIS A 12 15.65 13.35 -8.30
N LEU A 13 14.42 13.77 -8.54
CA LEU A 13 13.41 13.94 -7.49
C LEU A 13 12.53 12.70 -7.45
N VAL A 14 12.62 11.93 -6.37
CA VAL A 14 11.92 10.64 -6.25
C VAL A 14 10.79 10.71 -5.22
N ILE A 15 9.68 10.04 -5.52
CA ILE A 15 8.45 10.05 -4.71
C ILE A 15 8.43 8.97 -3.62
N ASN A 16 9.42 8.08 -3.58
CA ASN A 16 9.56 7.02 -2.60
C ASN A 16 11.05 6.65 -2.44
N SER A 17 11.37 5.97 -1.32
CA SER A 17 12.74 5.54 -1.01
C SER A 17 13.20 4.32 -1.81
N ALA A 18 12.29 3.42 -2.20
CA ALA A 18 12.63 2.21 -2.95
C ALA A 18 13.23 2.51 -4.34
N THR A 19 12.88 3.64 -4.94
CA THR A 19 13.44 4.08 -6.23
C THR A 19 14.91 4.53 -6.10
N VAL A 20 15.41 4.86 -4.90
CA VAL A 20 16.81 5.26 -4.70
C VAL A 20 17.76 4.12 -5.08
N GLU A 21 17.54 2.92 -4.54
CA GLU A 21 18.35 1.73 -4.80
C GLU A 21 18.37 1.36 -6.30
N GLN A 22 17.22 1.52 -6.95
CA GLN A 22 17.08 1.27 -8.39
C GLN A 22 17.90 2.25 -9.23
N LEU A 23 17.94 3.53 -8.84
CA LEU A 23 18.74 4.55 -9.52
C LEU A 23 20.24 4.38 -9.24
N GLU A 24 20.62 4.03 -8.01
CA GLU A 24 22.01 3.70 -7.66
C GLU A 24 22.53 2.52 -8.48
N THR A 25 21.70 1.48 -8.70
CA THR A 25 22.03 0.33 -9.57
C THR A 25 22.28 0.75 -11.03
N LEU A 26 21.72 1.88 -11.47
CA LEU A 26 21.96 2.46 -12.79
C LEU A 26 23.20 3.37 -12.86
N GLY A 27 23.97 3.46 -11.76
CA GLY A 27 25.18 4.27 -11.66
C GLY A 27 24.94 5.74 -11.30
N ILE A 28 23.74 6.09 -10.84
CA ILE A 28 23.43 7.45 -10.40
C ILE A 28 23.93 7.63 -8.97
N LEU A 29 24.74 8.66 -8.74
CA LEU A 29 25.28 8.95 -7.41
C LEU A 29 24.16 9.36 -6.45
N LYS A 30 24.19 8.81 -5.23
CA LYS A 30 23.22 9.11 -4.17
C LYS A 30 23.01 10.59 -3.92
N ASN A 31 24.08 11.39 -3.98
CA ASN A 31 24.03 12.83 -3.76
C ASN A 31 23.22 13.58 -4.84
N ASN A 32 22.99 12.95 -6.00
CA ASN A 32 22.16 13.48 -7.08
C ASN A 32 20.71 12.99 -6.98
N ILE A 33 20.35 12.22 -5.95
CA ILE A 33 18.99 11.69 -5.74
C ILE A 33 18.40 12.33 -4.48
N LYS A 34 17.24 12.95 -4.61
CA LYS A 34 16.50 13.55 -3.50
C LYS A 34 15.11 12.92 -3.38
N VAL A 35 14.85 12.28 -2.25
CA VAL A 35 13.51 11.79 -1.92
C VAL A 35 12.66 12.95 -1.44
N ILE A 36 11.64 13.32 -2.21
CA ILE A 36 10.72 14.42 -1.90
C ILE A 36 9.33 13.93 -1.48
N TYR A 37 9.04 12.64 -1.69
CA TYR A 37 7.70 12.07 -1.54
C TYR A 37 6.64 12.80 -2.39
N ASN A 38 5.39 12.35 -2.33
CA ASN A 38 4.27 13.07 -2.93
C ASN A 38 3.51 13.81 -1.81
N PRO A 39 3.25 15.12 -1.93
CA PRO A 39 2.52 15.85 -0.89
C PRO A 39 1.07 15.36 -0.78
N VAL A 40 0.53 15.41 0.44
CA VAL A 40 -0.88 15.15 0.73
C VAL A 40 -1.43 16.28 1.59
N SER A 41 -2.65 16.72 1.31
CA SER A 41 -3.32 17.76 2.11
C SER A 41 -3.59 17.27 3.53
N SER A 42 -3.33 18.11 4.53
CA SER A 42 -3.77 17.81 5.89
C SER A 42 -5.30 17.86 5.95
N GLN A 43 -5.91 16.75 6.40
CA GLN A 43 -7.34 16.71 6.67
C GLN A 43 -7.57 16.43 8.14
N LYS A 44 -8.44 17.23 8.78
CA LYS A 44 -8.92 16.95 10.13
C LYS A 44 -9.83 15.72 10.04
N ILE A 45 -9.30 14.55 10.37
CA ILE A 45 -10.09 13.33 10.49
C ILE A 45 -11.04 13.53 11.68
N LYS A 46 -12.32 13.77 11.40
CA LYS A 46 -13.35 13.62 12.43
C LYS A 46 -13.41 12.14 12.78
N LYS A 47 -12.99 11.78 13.99
CA LYS A 47 -13.25 10.45 14.54
C LYS A 47 -14.78 10.29 14.58
N GLN A 48 -15.35 9.55 13.64
CA GLN A 48 -16.70 9.04 13.85
C GLN A 48 -16.58 7.98 14.95
N GLY A 49 -17.28 8.20 16.06
CA GLY A 49 -17.37 7.21 17.14
C GLY A 49 -17.94 5.91 16.56
N THR A 50 -17.22 4.81 16.72
CA THR A 50 -17.68 3.50 16.32
C THR A 50 -17.97 2.67 17.55
N GLU A 51 -19.17 2.81 18.11
CA GLU A 51 -19.68 1.96 19.20
C GLU A 51 -20.22 0.62 18.66
N GLN A 52 -19.38 -0.13 17.95
CA GLN A 52 -19.66 -1.54 17.65
C GLN A 52 -18.37 -2.33 17.83
N GLU A 53 -18.17 -2.81 19.06
CA GLU A 53 -16.90 -3.40 19.55
C GLU A 53 -16.49 -4.72 18.86
N ASN A 54 -17.33 -5.28 17.98
CA ASN A 54 -17.15 -6.64 17.46
C ASN A 54 -17.07 -6.78 15.92
N LEU A 55 -17.01 -5.67 15.16
CA LEU A 55 -16.93 -5.71 13.68
C LEU A 55 -15.59 -5.17 13.15
N ILE A 56 -14.97 -5.94 12.23
CA ILE A 56 -13.82 -5.50 11.45
C ILE A 56 -14.33 -4.69 10.26
N LYS A 57 -13.94 -3.41 10.17
CA LYS A 57 -14.29 -2.52 9.06
C LYS A 57 -13.10 -2.41 8.11
N ILE A 58 -13.25 -2.89 6.88
CA ILE A 58 -12.22 -2.84 5.84
C ILE A 58 -12.64 -1.83 4.77
N GLY A 59 -11.81 -0.81 4.55
CA GLY A 59 -12.00 0.18 3.49
C GLY A 59 -11.08 -0.10 2.29
N TYR A 60 -11.65 -0.19 1.09
CA TYR A 60 -10.89 -0.26 -0.16
C TYR A 60 -11.16 0.99 -0.99
N VAL A 61 -10.11 1.69 -1.37
CA VAL A 61 -10.19 2.84 -2.28
C VAL A 61 -9.23 2.62 -3.44
N GLY A 62 -9.79 2.40 -4.63
CA GLY A 62 -9.01 2.12 -5.84
C GLY A 62 -9.91 1.66 -6.98
N ARG A 63 -9.31 1.50 -8.17
CA ARG A 63 -9.99 0.93 -9.34
C ARG A 63 -10.32 -0.54 -9.09
N LEU A 64 -11.56 -0.94 -9.38
CA LEU A 64 -12.00 -2.33 -9.26
C LEU A 64 -11.32 -3.20 -10.32
N MET A 65 -10.30 -3.95 -9.92
CA MET A 65 -9.56 -4.84 -10.81
C MET A 65 -9.22 -6.14 -10.08
N LEU A 66 -9.71 -7.27 -10.62
CA LEU A 66 -9.38 -8.61 -10.10
C LEU A 66 -7.93 -9.02 -10.43
N GLY A 67 -7.35 -8.46 -11.48
CA GLY A 67 -6.03 -8.80 -12.01
C GLY A 67 -4.85 -8.24 -11.20
N PRO A 68 -3.61 -8.54 -11.61
CA PRO A 68 -2.42 -8.50 -10.75
C PRO A 68 -2.07 -7.13 -10.15
N GLN A 69 -2.37 -6.02 -10.81
CA GLN A 69 -1.99 -4.69 -10.32
C GLN A 69 -2.73 -4.27 -9.03
N LYS A 70 -3.98 -4.69 -8.86
CA LYS A 70 -4.79 -4.42 -7.64
C LYS A 70 -5.23 -5.69 -6.92
N ASN A 71 -5.25 -6.81 -7.63
CA ASN A 71 -5.46 -8.17 -7.19
C ASN A 71 -6.59 -8.31 -6.17
N LEU A 72 -7.77 -7.76 -6.50
CA LEU A 72 -8.95 -7.85 -5.65
C LEU A 72 -9.40 -9.29 -5.40
N SER A 73 -9.05 -10.23 -6.31
CA SER A 73 -9.29 -11.65 -6.11
C SER A 73 -8.64 -12.15 -4.82
N THR A 74 -7.37 -11.82 -4.57
CA THR A 74 -6.69 -12.19 -3.34
C THR A 74 -7.31 -11.50 -2.12
N LEU A 75 -7.64 -10.20 -2.22
CA LEU A 75 -8.30 -9.48 -1.12
C LEU A 75 -9.59 -10.19 -0.70
N PHE A 76 -10.47 -10.50 -1.65
CA PHE A 76 -11.74 -11.17 -1.35
C PHE A 76 -11.55 -12.56 -0.77
N LYS A 77 -10.62 -13.36 -1.33
CA LYS A 77 -10.33 -14.71 -0.81
C LYS A 77 -9.84 -14.67 0.64
N VAL A 78 -8.94 -13.75 0.96
CA VAL A 78 -8.39 -13.62 2.32
C VAL A 78 -9.46 -13.14 3.30
N VAL A 79 -10.25 -12.13 2.93
CA VAL A 79 -11.35 -11.64 3.79
C VAL A 79 -12.40 -12.73 4.03
N ALA A 80 -12.74 -13.50 3.00
CA ALA A 80 -13.66 -14.63 3.13
C ALA A 80 -13.10 -15.72 4.07
N ALA A 81 -11.81 -16.06 3.95
CA ALA A 81 -11.17 -17.04 4.83
C ALA A 81 -11.16 -16.59 6.30
N LEU A 82 -10.81 -15.33 6.56
CA LEU A 82 -10.80 -14.76 7.92
C LEU A 82 -12.20 -14.71 8.54
N ALA A 83 -13.24 -14.45 7.73
CA ALA A 83 -14.62 -14.49 8.20
C ALA A 83 -15.06 -15.89 8.65
N VAL A 84 -14.59 -16.94 7.96
CA VAL A 84 -14.89 -18.33 8.32
C VAL A 84 -14.17 -18.76 9.60
N GLU A 85 -12.90 -18.38 9.77
CA GLU A 85 -12.10 -18.72 10.94
C GLU A 85 -12.66 -18.10 12.23
N LYS A 86 -13.08 -16.82 12.17
CA LYS A 86 -13.75 -16.16 13.30
C LYS A 86 -14.99 -16.92 13.75
N ASN A 87 -15.79 -17.42 12.80
CA ASN A 87 -16.97 -18.22 13.12
C ASN A 87 -16.59 -19.54 13.81
N ARG A 88 -15.53 -20.23 13.37
CA ARG A 88 -15.06 -21.48 14.01
C ARG A 88 -14.52 -21.27 15.43
N ALA A 89 -13.76 -20.20 15.65
CA ALA A 89 -13.22 -19.88 16.98
C ALA A 89 -14.32 -19.60 18.01
N SER A 90 -15.47 -19.05 17.59
CA SER A 90 -16.64 -18.85 18.47
C SER A 90 -17.32 -20.16 18.90
N TYR A 91 -17.15 -21.26 18.18
CA TYR A 91 -17.70 -22.59 18.55
C TYR A 91 -16.71 -23.44 19.35
N CYS A 92 -15.46 -23.01 19.54
CA CYS A 92 -14.42 -23.80 20.19
C CYS A 92 -14.36 -23.62 21.72
N TRP A 93 -15.23 -22.80 22.31
CA TRP A 93 -15.32 -22.54 23.76
C TRP A 93 -16.47 -23.29 24.46
N PHE A 94 -17.02 -24.32 23.83
CA PHE A 94 -18.06 -25.18 24.39
C PHE A 94 -17.55 -26.61 24.59
N TRP A 95 -16.49 -26.80 25.39
CA TRP A 95 -16.13 -28.07 26.04
C TRP A 95 -15.42 -27.77 27.36
#